data_AF-A0A8T4V033-F1
#
_entry.id   AF-A0A8T4V033-F1
#
_cell.length_a   1.000
_cell.length_b   1.000
_cell.length_c   1.000
_cell.angle_alpha   90.00
_cell.angle_beta   90.00
_cell.angle_gamma   90.00
#
_symmetry.space_group_name_H-M   'P 1'
#
loop_
_entity.id
_entity.type
_entity.pdbx_description
1 polymer ?
#
loop_
_entity_poly.entity_id
_entity_poly.type
_entity_poly.pdbx_seq_one_letter_code
_entity_poly.pdbx_strand_id
1 'polypeptide(L)'
;MLAKKEELEKYLVATLRHSMEVHYYLAALNLHSLNKIHDLEGLNNKFEIDVALRLALGFKNGNAETEFKQEIEIGKELHKKQKHHQILKTSNLDINEYSESLVDAICAAKEERSYHKKRTWDEILKNIESELPEKKLKALVIDLIKRMRRIAEPDVSLITNLRNFPNIGLEEKLYRRFRVRCAEALEVFQKELGLLLF
;
A
#
# COMPACT_ATOMS: atom_id res chain seq x y z
N MET A 1 2.28 6.12 -23.30
CA MET A 1 1.20 5.14 -23.47
C MET A 1 0.66 4.86 -22.08
N LEU A 2 -0.65 4.97 -21.85
CA LEU A 2 -1.26 4.81 -20.51
C LEU A 2 -1.66 3.34 -20.30
N ALA A 3 -1.75 2.93 -19.04
CA ALA A 3 -2.19 1.58 -18.68
C ALA A 3 -3.59 1.28 -19.24
N LYS A 4 -3.80 0.04 -19.66
CA LYS A 4 -5.10 -0.48 -20.08
C LYS A 4 -5.98 -0.73 -18.85
N LYS A 5 -7.27 -0.92 -19.13
CA LYS A 5 -8.29 -1.20 -18.13
C LYS A 5 -7.89 -2.33 -17.18
N GLU A 6 -7.44 -3.47 -17.70
CA GLU A 6 -7.14 -4.66 -16.89
C GLU A 6 -5.93 -4.44 -15.97
N GLU A 7 -4.95 -3.68 -16.43
CA GLU A 7 -3.76 -3.32 -15.67
C GLU A 7 -4.12 -2.35 -14.53
N LEU A 8 -4.98 -1.37 -14.84
CA LEU A 8 -5.52 -0.43 -13.87
C LEU A 8 -6.37 -1.14 -12.80
N GLU A 9 -7.26 -2.05 -13.18
CA GLU A 9 -8.09 -2.80 -12.23
C GLU A 9 -7.23 -3.65 -11.27
N LYS A 10 -6.24 -4.37 -11.80
CA LYS A 10 -5.31 -5.14 -10.98
C LYS A 10 -4.56 -4.25 -9.99
N TYR A 11 -4.05 -3.11 -10.47
CA TYR A 11 -3.33 -2.14 -9.65
C TYR A 11 -4.20 -1.56 -8.53
N LEU A 12 -5.44 -1.16 -8.85
CA LEU A 12 -6.36 -0.57 -7.87
C LEU A 12 -6.78 -1.59 -6.81
N VAL A 13 -7.04 -2.85 -7.21
CA VAL A 13 -7.35 -3.93 -6.26
C VAL A 13 -6.15 -4.24 -5.37
N ALA A 14 -4.94 -4.33 -5.93
CA ALA A 14 -3.73 -4.53 -5.14
C ALA A 14 -3.50 -3.38 -4.14
N THR A 15 -3.74 -2.14 -4.57
CA THR A 15 -3.66 -0.95 -3.72
C THR A 15 -4.68 -1.00 -2.57
N LEU A 16 -5.92 -1.40 -2.85
CA LEU A 16 -6.96 -1.54 -1.82
C LEU A 16 -6.58 -2.61 -0.79
N ARG A 17 -6.11 -3.79 -1.26
CA ARG A 17 -5.63 -4.87 -0.39
C ARG A 17 -4.55 -4.39 0.56
N HIS A 18 -3.52 -3.76 0.01
CA HIS A 18 -2.40 -3.20 0.77
C HIS A 18 -2.89 -2.21 1.83
N SER A 19 -3.69 -1.23 1.42
CA SER A 19 -4.19 -0.19 2.32
C SER A 19 -5.04 -0.75 3.46
N MET A 20 -5.92 -1.70 3.16
CA MET A 20 -6.71 -2.35 4.20
C MET A 20 -5.84 -3.20 5.14
N GLU A 21 -4.81 -3.91 4.65
CA GLU A 21 -3.88 -4.67 5.48
C GLU A 21 -3.10 -3.75 6.44
N VAL A 22 -2.60 -2.61 5.94
CA VAL A 22 -1.90 -1.61 6.76
C VAL A 22 -2.79 -1.11 7.89
N HIS A 23 -4.03 -0.71 7.57
CA HIS A 23 -5.00 -0.24 8.58
C HIS A 23 -5.40 -1.33 9.58
N TYR A 24 -5.49 -2.59 9.13
CA TYR A 24 -5.78 -3.72 10.01
C TYR A 24 -4.69 -3.88 11.08
N TYR A 25 -3.41 -3.88 10.69
CA TYR A 25 -2.32 -4.01 11.65
C TYR A 25 -2.16 -2.77 12.54
N LEU A 26 -2.33 -1.55 12.00
CA LEU A 26 -2.28 -0.34 12.81
C LEU A 26 -3.32 -0.37 13.94
N ALA A 27 -4.56 -0.74 13.61
CA ALA A 27 -5.64 -0.87 14.59
C ALA A 27 -5.35 -1.99 15.62
N ALA A 28 -4.99 -3.18 15.15
CA ALA A 28 -4.73 -4.33 16.03
C ALA A 28 -3.53 -4.13 16.97
N LEU A 29 -2.56 -3.29 16.58
CA LEU A 29 -1.41 -2.93 17.42
C LEU A 29 -1.65 -1.70 18.30
N ASN A 30 -2.83 -1.06 18.20
CA ASN A 30 -3.17 0.21 18.82
C ASN A 30 -2.13 1.32 18.51
N LEU A 31 -1.72 1.39 17.25
CA LEU A 31 -0.78 2.40 16.74
C LEU A 31 -1.56 3.55 16.10
N HIS A 32 -1.02 4.76 16.22
CA HIS A 32 -1.64 5.94 15.63
C HIS A 32 -1.61 5.85 14.09
N SER A 33 -2.78 5.85 13.45
CA SER A 33 -2.87 6.10 12.01
C SER A 33 -3.03 7.59 11.76
N LEU A 34 -2.54 8.10 10.63
CA LEU A 34 -3.00 9.41 10.16
C LEU A 34 -4.54 9.37 10.02
N ASN A 35 -5.23 10.51 10.17
CA ASN A 35 -6.70 10.62 10.02
C ASN A 35 -7.21 10.34 8.59
N LYS A 36 -6.36 9.78 7.73
CA LYS A 36 -6.61 9.51 6.32
C LYS A 36 -6.43 8.03 6.01
N ILE A 37 -7.08 7.56 4.95
CA ILE A 37 -6.87 6.21 4.43
C ILE A 37 -5.50 6.15 3.76
N HIS A 38 -4.70 5.15 4.17
CA HIS A 38 -3.36 4.94 3.65
C HIS A 38 -3.44 4.75 2.14
N ASP A 39 -2.57 5.37 1.36
CA ASP A 39 -2.56 5.31 -0.10
C ASP A 39 -3.81 5.77 -0.87
N LEU A 40 -4.97 5.95 -0.26
CA LEU A 40 -6.23 6.25 -0.96
C LEU A 40 -6.73 7.68 -0.78
N GLU A 41 -6.15 8.42 0.17
CA GLU A 41 -6.55 9.78 0.52
C GLU A 41 -5.35 10.74 0.60
N GLY A 42 -5.65 12.03 0.36
CA GLY A 42 -4.66 13.11 0.31
C GLY A 42 -4.02 13.26 -1.07
N LEU A 43 -3.25 14.33 -1.28
CA LEU A 43 -2.61 14.61 -2.57
C LEU A 43 -1.60 13.51 -2.96
N ASN A 44 -1.53 13.20 -4.25
CA ASN A 44 -0.70 12.16 -4.85
C ASN A 44 -1.01 10.76 -4.29
N ASN A 45 -2.26 10.49 -3.93
CA ASN A 45 -2.68 9.16 -3.52
C ASN A 45 -2.72 8.19 -4.72
N LYS A 46 -2.66 6.88 -4.45
CA LYS A 46 -2.60 5.84 -5.46
C LYS A 46 -3.88 5.71 -6.29
N PHE A 47 -4.98 6.34 -5.90
CA PHE A 47 -6.23 6.43 -6.69
C PHE A 47 -6.34 7.71 -7.53
N GLU A 48 -5.41 8.65 -7.43
CA GLU A 48 -5.37 9.78 -8.38
C GLU A 48 -5.00 9.28 -9.77
N ILE A 49 -5.70 9.78 -10.79
CA ILE A 49 -5.61 9.28 -12.17
C ILE A 49 -4.15 9.22 -12.65
N ASP A 50 -3.40 10.31 -12.48
CA ASP A 50 -2.01 10.39 -12.95
C ASP A 50 -1.09 9.39 -12.25
N VAL A 51 -1.28 9.17 -10.95
CA VAL A 51 -0.51 8.19 -10.18
C VAL A 51 -0.92 6.78 -10.60
N ALA A 52 -2.21 6.50 -10.66
CA ALA A 52 -2.76 5.18 -10.95
C ALA A 52 -2.39 4.69 -12.34
N LEU A 53 -2.56 5.53 -13.38
CA LEU A 53 -2.27 5.14 -14.76
C LEU A 53 -0.78 4.84 -14.99
N ARG A 54 0.10 5.54 -14.27
CA ARG A 54 1.56 5.33 -14.35
C ARG A 54 1.99 4.07 -13.63
N LEU A 55 1.52 3.89 -12.40
CA LEU A 55 1.89 2.74 -11.57
C LEU A 55 1.24 1.44 -12.07
N ALA A 56 0.05 1.51 -12.67
CA ALA A 56 -0.61 0.37 -13.29
C ALA A 56 0.19 -0.25 -14.45
N LEU A 57 1.08 0.51 -15.11
CA LEU A 57 1.95 -0.05 -16.15
C LEU A 57 2.83 -1.19 -15.62
N GLY A 58 3.17 -1.21 -14.33
CA GLY A 58 3.92 -2.31 -13.70
C GLY A 58 3.16 -3.64 -13.63
N PHE A 59 1.85 -3.64 -13.91
CA PHE A 59 0.99 -4.83 -13.97
C PHE A 59 0.80 -5.37 -15.39
N LYS A 60 1.44 -4.74 -16.39
CA LYS A 60 1.46 -5.26 -17.77
C LYS A 60 2.36 -6.51 -17.82
N ASN A 61 1.92 -7.51 -18.58
CA ASN A 61 2.68 -8.76 -18.75
C ASN A 61 4.01 -8.50 -19.50
N GLY A 62 5.03 -9.32 -19.22
CA GLY A 62 6.35 -9.24 -19.87
C GLY A 62 7.32 -8.30 -19.15
N ASN A 63 8.18 -7.61 -19.89
CA ASN A 63 9.24 -6.75 -19.35
C ASN A 63 8.75 -5.34 -18.99
N ALA A 64 7.53 -5.20 -18.45
CA ALA A 64 6.88 -3.90 -18.24
C ALA A 64 7.69 -2.93 -17.37
N GLU A 65 8.37 -3.44 -16.33
CA GLU A 65 9.31 -2.68 -15.48
C GLU A 65 10.48 -2.09 -16.28
N THR A 66 10.87 -2.70 -17.40
CA THR A 66 11.93 -2.19 -18.28
C THR A 66 11.37 -1.31 -19.37
N GLU A 67 10.28 -1.72 -20.03
CA GLU A 67 9.62 -0.99 -21.13
C GLU A 67 9.05 0.36 -20.66
N PHE A 68 8.46 0.40 -19.46
CA PHE A 68 7.79 1.58 -18.90
C PHE A 68 8.51 2.16 -17.69
N LYS A 69 9.79 1.83 -17.49
CA LYS A 69 10.58 2.24 -16.32
C LYS A 69 10.40 3.72 -15.98
N GLN A 70 10.54 4.60 -16.96
CA GLN A 70 10.45 6.05 -16.76
C GLN A 70 9.05 6.48 -16.28
N GLU A 71 7.99 5.96 -16.91
CA GLU A 71 6.61 6.31 -16.54
C GLU A 71 6.26 5.83 -15.12
N ILE A 72 6.69 4.61 -14.80
CA ILE A 72 6.53 4.01 -13.47
C ILE A 72 7.29 4.82 -12.42
N GLU A 73 8.54 5.22 -12.70
CA GLU A 73 9.33 6.04 -11.78
C GLU A 73 8.70 7.41 -11.54
N ILE A 74 8.12 8.06 -12.56
CA ILE A 74 7.35 9.30 -12.37
C ILE A 74 6.16 9.07 -11.42
N GLY A 75 5.41 7.99 -11.61
CA GLY A 75 4.31 7.62 -10.73
C GLY A 75 4.78 7.40 -9.27
N LYS A 76 5.91 6.73 -9.10
CA LYS A 76 6.53 6.51 -7.77
C LYS A 76 6.94 7.83 -7.14
N GLU A 77 7.58 8.73 -7.89
CA GLU A 77 8.01 10.04 -7.36
C GLU A 77 6.83 10.96 -7.00
N LEU A 78 5.72 10.91 -7.74
CA LEU A 78 4.49 11.59 -7.35
C LEU A 78 3.99 11.05 -6.01
N HIS A 79 3.81 9.74 -5.91
CA HIS A 79 3.28 9.10 -4.71
C HIS A 79 4.20 9.26 -3.48
N LYS A 80 5.53 9.24 -3.66
CA LYS A 80 6.52 9.48 -2.59
C LYS A 80 6.33 10.84 -1.90
N LYS A 81 5.62 11.80 -2.51
CA LYS A 81 5.28 13.08 -1.84
C LYS A 81 4.30 12.92 -0.68
N GLN A 82 3.67 11.75 -0.51
CA GLN A 82 2.83 11.49 0.65
C GLN A 82 3.64 11.45 1.96
N LYS A 83 3.01 11.94 3.04
CA LYS A 83 3.67 12.13 4.35
C LYS A 83 4.39 10.87 4.83
N HIS A 84 3.77 9.68 4.78
CA HIS A 84 4.39 8.45 5.31
C HIS A 84 5.70 8.05 4.59
N HIS A 85 5.95 8.52 3.36
CA HIS A 85 7.23 8.33 2.67
C HIS A 85 8.32 9.33 3.08
N GLN A 86 7.95 10.45 3.72
CA GLN A 86 8.89 11.51 4.11
C GLN A 86 9.37 11.40 5.56
N ILE A 87 8.62 10.72 6.44
CA ILE A 87 8.91 10.66 7.88
C ILE A 87 10.27 9.98 8.13
N LEU A 88 10.58 8.89 7.41
CA LEU A 88 11.84 8.13 7.52
C LEU A 88 13.13 8.92 7.16
N LYS A 89 13.02 10.18 6.76
CA LYS A 89 14.16 11.07 6.49
C LYS A 89 14.54 11.96 7.69
N THR A 90 13.82 11.87 8.80
CA THR A 90 14.04 12.71 9.99
C THR A 90 14.65 11.90 11.15
N SER A 91 15.42 12.54 12.02
CA SER A 91 16.28 11.92 13.04
C SER A 91 15.61 11.65 14.39
N ASN A 92 14.32 11.95 14.54
CA ASN A 92 13.59 11.74 15.80
C ASN A 92 12.95 10.36 15.79
N LEU A 93 13.34 9.43 16.66
CA LEU A 93 12.88 8.02 16.66
C LEU A 93 11.63 7.78 17.53
N ASP A 94 10.51 8.48 17.29
CA ASP A 94 9.23 8.10 17.94
C ASP A 94 8.46 7.10 17.07
N ILE A 95 8.31 5.86 17.55
CA ILE A 95 7.58 4.80 16.82
C ILE A 95 6.16 5.21 16.43
N ASN A 96 5.50 6.08 17.20
CA ASN A 96 4.17 6.59 16.83
C ASN A 96 4.23 7.46 15.59
N GLU A 97 5.31 8.21 15.39
CA GLU A 97 5.53 9.03 14.19
C GLU A 97 5.84 8.17 12.96
N TYR A 98 6.49 7.00 13.11
CA TYR A 98 6.82 6.11 11.98
C TYR A 98 5.87 4.92 11.82
N SER A 99 4.90 4.74 12.71
CA SER A 99 4.12 3.50 12.80
C SER A 99 3.45 3.15 11.46
N GLU A 100 2.81 4.11 10.79
CA GLU A 100 2.24 3.91 9.45
C GLU A 100 3.31 3.51 8.44
N SER A 101 4.44 4.21 8.37
CA SER A 101 5.53 3.94 7.42
C SER A 101 6.17 2.57 7.62
N LEU A 102 6.36 2.15 8.88
CA LEU A 102 6.95 0.86 9.21
C LEU A 102 5.98 -0.29 8.92
N VAL A 103 4.70 -0.12 9.27
CA VAL A 103 3.66 -1.11 8.96
C VAL A 103 3.46 -1.24 7.45
N ASP A 104 3.39 -0.12 6.72
CA ASP A 104 3.39 -0.07 5.24
C ASP A 104 4.57 -0.87 4.68
N ALA A 105 5.81 -0.53 5.06
CA ALA A 105 7.00 -1.22 4.56
C ALA A 105 6.99 -2.73 4.83
N ILE A 106 6.51 -3.17 5.99
CA ILE A 106 6.39 -4.60 6.33
C ILE A 106 5.30 -5.26 5.48
N CYS A 107 4.12 -4.66 5.35
CA CYS A 107 3.03 -5.20 4.52
C CYS A 107 3.47 -5.28 3.05
N ALA A 108 4.11 -4.23 2.54
CA ALA A 108 4.68 -4.19 1.19
C ALA A 108 5.72 -5.29 0.95
N ALA A 109 6.50 -5.69 1.96
CA ALA A 109 7.46 -6.79 1.83
C ALA A 109 6.81 -8.19 1.81
N LYS A 110 5.59 -8.32 2.35
CA LYS A 110 4.78 -9.56 2.34
C LYS A 110 3.96 -9.73 1.07
N GLU A 111 3.91 -8.71 0.22
CA GLU A 111 3.17 -8.77 -1.02
C GLU A 111 3.97 -9.51 -2.10
N GLU A 112 3.25 -10.11 -3.03
CA GLU A 112 3.84 -10.53 -4.30
C GLU A 112 3.64 -9.39 -5.30
N ARG A 113 4.73 -8.86 -5.85
CA ARG A 113 4.69 -7.87 -6.94
C ARG A 113 5.58 -8.33 -8.09
N SER A 114 5.39 -7.73 -9.26
CA SER A 114 6.16 -8.08 -10.47
C SER A 114 7.67 -8.00 -10.29
N TYR A 115 8.15 -7.13 -9.40
CA TYR A 115 9.57 -6.89 -9.10
C TYR A 115 10.04 -7.46 -7.76
N HIS A 116 9.18 -8.12 -6.98
CA HIS A 116 9.60 -8.79 -5.75
C HIS A 116 8.74 -10.00 -5.42
N LYS A 117 9.41 -11.09 -5.05
CA LYS A 117 8.75 -12.27 -4.51
C LYS A 117 8.21 -11.97 -3.13
N LYS A 118 7.02 -12.50 -2.83
CA LYS A 118 6.46 -12.53 -1.48
C LYS A 118 7.49 -13.09 -0.50
N ARG A 119 7.79 -12.33 0.55
CA ARG A 119 8.70 -12.76 1.61
C ARG A 119 7.91 -13.32 2.79
N THR A 120 8.45 -14.37 3.38
CA THR A 120 8.04 -14.88 4.69
C THR A 120 8.49 -13.93 5.80
N TRP A 121 7.88 -14.04 6.97
CA TRP A 121 8.29 -13.27 8.16
C TRP A 121 9.78 -13.41 8.48
N ASP A 122 10.33 -14.61 8.34
CA ASP A 122 11.74 -14.88 8.65
C ASP A 122 12.69 -14.26 7.60
N GLU A 123 12.29 -14.20 6.32
CA GLU A 123 13.04 -13.50 5.28
C GLU A 123 13.04 -11.98 5.47
N ILE A 124 11.90 -11.41 5.89
CA ILE A 124 11.79 -9.98 6.20
C ILE A 124 12.71 -9.64 7.38
N LEU A 125 12.67 -10.44 8.46
CA LEU A 125 13.54 -10.28 9.62
C LEU A 125 15.01 -10.36 9.22
N LYS A 126 15.40 -11.36 8.43
CA LYS A 126 16.78 -11.53 7.96
C LYS A 126 17.28 -10.33 7.17
N ASN A 127 16.47 -9.77 6.27
CA ASN A 127 16.85 -8.60 5.48
C ASN A 127 17.03 -7.35 6.36
N ILE A 128 16.12 -7.11 7.31
CA ILE A 128 16.26 -6.04 8.30
C ILE A 128 17.52 -6.25 9.14
N GLU A 129 17.82 -7.50 9.48
CA GLU A 129 19.02 -7.86 10.22
C GLU A 129 20.32 -7.58 9.45
N SER A 130 20.33 -7.69 8.13
CA SER A 130 21.51 -7.43 7.31
C SER A 130 21.64 -5.97 6.84
N GLU A 131 20.53 -5.27 6.59
CA GLU A 131 20.56 -4.00 5.83
C GLU A 131 20.38 -2.74 6.67
N LEU A 132 19.79 -2.80 7.87
CA LEU A 132 19.58 -1.63 8.71
C LEU A 132 20.81 -1.34 9.59
N PRO A 133 21.55 -0.23 9.34
CA PRO A 133 22.77 0.09 10.08
C PRO A 133 22.50 0.59 11.50
N GLU A 134 21.34 1.18 11.73
CA GLU A 134 21.01 1.81 13.01
C GLU A 134 20.40 0.80 14.00
N LYS A 135 21.15 0.50 15.07
CA LYS A 135 20.78 -0.50 16.08
C LYS A 135 19.41 -0.24 16.74
N LYS A 136 19.05 1.03 16.99
CA LYS A 136 17.78 1.40 17.64
C LYS A 136 16.59 1.19 16.71
N LEU A 137 16.64 1.74 15.50
CA LEU A 137 15.60 1.54 14.49
C LEU A 137 15.41 0.05 14.20
N LYS A 138 16.51 -0.69 14.04
CA LYS A 138 16.49 -2.14 13.84
C LYS A 138 15.75 -2.89 14.96
N ALA A 139 16.04 -2.56 16.22
CA ALA A 139 15.34 -3.17 17.36
C ALA A 139 13.83 -2.85 17.36
N LEU A 140 13.46 -1.62 17.00
CA LEU A 140 12.05 -1.20 16.86
C LEU A 140 11.33 -1.98 15.77
N VAL A 141 11.93 -2.12 14.57
CA VAL A 141 11.31 -2.87 13.47
C VAL A 141 11.18 -4.36 13.80
N ILE A 142 12.20 -4.95 14.43
CA ILE A 142 12.16 -6.36 14.87
C ILE A 142 11.04 -6.58 15.91
N ASP A 143 10.89 -5.68 16.89
CA ASP A 143 9.80 -5.75 17.87
C ASP A 143 8.43 -5.63 17.19
N LEU A 144 8.27 -4.67 16.28
CA LEU A 144 7.04 -4.48 15.51
C LEU A 144 6.66 -5.75 14.73
N ILE A 145 7.61 -6.36 14.01
CA ILE A 145 7.38 -7.61 13.28
C ILE A 145 6.94 -8.73 14.23
N LYS A 146 7.60 -8.89 15.38
CA LYS A 146 7.23 -9.91 16.37
C LYS A 146 5.82 -9.70 16.90
N ARG A 147 5.39 -8.45 17.07
CA ARG A 147 4.02 -8.11 17.46
C ARG A 147 3.02 -8.39 16.34
N MET A 148 3.31 -8.00 15.11
CA MET A 148 2.47 -8.28 13.93
C MET A 148 2.26 -9.78 13.72
N ARG A 149 3.32 -10.60 13.86
CA ARG A 149 3.26 -12.07 13.71
C ARG A 149 2.33 -12.77 14.71
N ARG A 150 1.99 -12.12 15.83
CA ARG A 150 1.06 -12.66 16.84
C ARG A 150 -0.41 -12.36 16.53
N ILE A 151 -0.66 -11.46 15.56
CA ILE A 151 -1.99 -11.10 15.11
C ILE A 151 -2.38 -12.08 13.98
N ALA A 152 -3.63 -12.52 13.97
CA ALA A 152 -4.14 -13.35 12.88
C ALA A 152 -4.03 -12.57 11.55
N GLU A 153 -3.50 -13.22 10.50
CA GLU A 153 -3.37 -12.54 9.21
C GLU A 153 -4.76 -12.30 8.59
N PRO A 154 -5.06 -11.09 8.09
CA PRO A 154 -6.31 -10.84 7.39
C PRO A 154 -6.29 -11.51 6.01
N ASP A 155 -7.42 -12.09 5.60
CA ASP A 155 -7.55 -12.66 4.25
C ASP A 155 -7.88 -11.58 3.22
N VAL A 156 -6.84 -10.85 2.79
CA VAL A 156 -6.96 -9.81 1.76
C VAL A 156 -7.22 -10.39 0.36
N SER A 157 -7.08 -11.70 0.17
CA SER A 157 -7.32 -12.33 -1.14
C SER A 157 -8.80 -12.26 -1.55
N LEU A 158 -9.70 -12.17 -0.56
CA LEU A 158 -11.15 -12.02 -0.76
C LEU A 158 -11.54 -10.67 -1.40
N ILE A 159 -10.65 -9.67 -1.36
CA ILE A 159 -10.84 -8.38 -2.03
C ILE A 159 -10.50 -8.57 -3.51
N THR A 160 -11.49 -8.72 -4.38
CA THR A 160 -11.28 -9.02 -5.81
C THR A 160 -11.62 -7.85 -6.74
N ASN A 161 -12.36 -6.86 -6.25
CA ASN A 161 -12.82 -5.70 -6.99
C ASN A 161 -13.10 -4.52 -6.04
N LEU A 162 -13.30 -3.32 -6.58
CA LEU A 162 -13.51 -2.10 -5.79
C LEU A 162 -14.98 -1.86 -5.44
N ARG A 163 -15.93 -2.47 -6.16
CA ARG A 163 -17.38 -2.27 -5.94
C ARG A 163 -17.90 -3.03 -4.72
N ASN A 164 -17.45 -4.25 -4.55
CA ASN A 164 -17.92 -5.16 -3.51
C ASN A 164 -16.77 -6.03 -2.98
N PHE A 165 -16.18 -5.56 -1.88
CA PHE A 165 -15.15 -6.27 -1.14
C PHE A 165 -15.57 -6.42 0.33
N PRO A 166 -15.19 -7.52 1.01
CA PRO A 166 -15.58 -7.75 2.40
C PRO A 166 -14.79 -6.86 3.38
N ASN A 167 -15.34 -6.70 4.59
CA ASN A 167 -14.57 -6.16 5.70
C ASN A 167 -13.63 -7.26 6.23
N ILE A 168 -12.32 -7.00 6.26
CA ILE A 168 -11.28 -7.95 6.72
C ILE A 168 -11.00 -7.87 8.23
N GLY A 169 -11.90 -7.24 9.00
CA GLY A 169 -11.74 -7.02 10.44
C GLY A 169 -11.37 -5.59 10.83
N LEU A 170 -11.61 -4.61 9.95
CA LEU A 170 -11.51 -3.19 10.26
C LEU A 170 -12.72 -2.73 11.08
N GLU A 171 -12.56 -1.64 11.84
CA GLU A 171 -13.69 -0.93 12.44
C GLU A 171 -14.68 -0.51 11.36
N GLU A 172 -15.98 -0.71 11.61
CA GLU A 172 -17.05 -0.46 10.64
C GLU A 172 -17.02 0.96 10.05
N LYS A 173 -16.70 1.97 10.88
CA LYS A 173 -16.59 3.36 10.42
C LYS A 173 -15.46 3.53 9.39
N LEU A 174 -14.31 2.91 9.63
CA LEU A 174 -13.18 2.94 8.70
C LEU A 174 -13.49 2.15 7.43
N TYR A 175 -14.07 0.96 7.55
CA TYR A 175 -14.50 0.15 6.42
C TYR A 175 -15.48 0.89 5.49
N ARG A 176 -16.46 1.62 6.07
CA ARG A 176 -17.36 2.47 5.29
C ARG A 176 -16.64 3.56 4.53
N ARG A 177 -15.61 4.19 5.12
CA ARG A 177 -14.80 5.19 4.41
C ARG A 177 -14.05 4.59 3.23
N PHE A 178 -13.49 3.38 3.38
CA PHE A 178 -12.90 2.64 2.26
C PHE A 178 -13.91 2.43 1.12
N ARG A 179 -15.13 1.98 1.45
CA ARG A 179 -16.20 1.77 0.46
C ARG A 179 -16.56 3.05 -0.29
N VAL A 180 -16.71 4.17 0.42
CA VAL A 180 -16.97 5.48 -0.19
C VAL A 180 -15.82 5.90 -1.10
N ARG A 181 -14.58 5.81 -0.63
CA ARG A 181 -13.41 6.22 -1.41
C ARG A 181 -13.21 5.38 -2.68
N CYS A 182 -13.48 4.08 -2.61
CA CYS A 182 -13.49 3.22 -3.79
C CYS A 182 -14.60 3.61 -4.78
N ALA A 183 -15.80 3.89 -4.31
CA ALA A 183 -16.91 4.32 -5.16
C ALA A 183 -16.59 5.64 -5.89
N GLU A 184 -16.06 6.63 -5.15
CA GLU A 184 -15.62 7.92 -5.72
C GLU A 184 -14.53 7.72 -6.79
N ALA A 185 -13.54 6.86 -6.52
CA ALA A 185 -12.50 6.58 -7.49
C ALA A 185 -13.07 5.96 -8.77
N LEU A 186 -13.96 4.97 -8.65
CA LEU A 186 -14.63 4.34 -9.80
C LEU A 186 -15.40 5.35 -10.64
N GLU A 187 -16.14 6.27 -10.00
CA GLU A 187 -16.87 7.33 -10.69
C GLU A 187 -15.92 8.27 -11.44
N VAL A 188 -14.83 8.68 -10.81
CA VAL A 188 -13.80 9.54 -11.42
C VAL A 188 -13.15 8.85 -12.63
N PHE A 189 -12.75 7.58 -12.51
CA PHE A 189 -12.18 6.83 -13.64
C PHE A 189 -13.18 6.64 -14.79
N GLN A 190 -14.45 6.40 -14.48
CA GLN A 190 -15.51 6.31 -15.49
C GLN A 190 -15.70 7.65 -16.21
N LYS A 191 -15.78 8.74 -15.47
CA LYS A 191 -16.03 10.08 -16.02
C LYS A 191 -14.86 10.58 -16.88
N GLU A 192 -13.64 10.47 -16.36
CA GLU A 192 -12.46 11.10 -16.96
C GLU A 192 -11.81 10.23 -18.04
N LEU A 193 -11.92 8.90 -17.94
CA LEU A 193 -11.30 7.96 -18.89
C LEU A 193 -12.31 7.16 -19.72
N GLY A 194 -13.62 7.28 -19.44
CA GLY A 194 -14.63 6.43 -20.07
C GLY A 194 -14.52 4.95 -19.65
N LEU A 195 -13.75 4.65 -18.59
CA LEU A 195 -13.47 3.27 -18.18
C LEU A 195 -14.46 2.79 -17.11
N LEU A 196 -15.29 1.83 -17.49
CA LEU A 196 -16.15 1.10 -16.54
C LEU A 196 -15.33 0.02 -15.82
N LEU A 197 -14.73 0.39 -14.69
CA LEU A 197 -13.97 -0.52 -13.82
C LEU A 197 -14.89 -1.37 -12.94
N PHE A 198 -14.54 -2.62 -12.67
CA PHE A 198 -15.38 -3.57 -11.93
C PHE A 198 -15.28 -3.51 -10.39
#